data_AF-A0A7S1KFU2-F1
#
_entry.id   AF-A0A7S1KFU2-F1
#
_cell.length_a   1.000
_cell.length_b   1.000
_cell.length_c   1.000
_cell.angle_alpha   90.00
_cell.angle_beta   90.00
_cell.angle_gamma   90.00
#
_symmetry.space_group_name_H-M   'P 1'
#
loop_
_entity.id
_entity.type
_entity.pdbx_description
1 polymer ?
#
loop_
_entity_poly.entity_id
_entity_poly.type
_entity_poly.pdbx_seq_one_letter_code
_entity_poly.pdbx_strand_id
1 'polypeptide(L)'
;QPLEGQTFCSPCQIGYANPANSDKGCQICAEGFFSETEGSSVCQRCAEGFYSDRKGAPNCTECGETRTTDALGSVSVNQCVCREGYFFTGLYRNGFNGSIGTDDLVNATLPPGTCKLCDENLYDCPGRFEPPGALDGYYMESYGIRDANDFPTVYECNPRSTCKGGPPRNCKKHRVGLACGRCESGYTRGSGGECTRCRMSGGILGFMLMSLIVMMPVGAFFYAKTSYDDPRKTRGDGTPGVSARSVISRNEREAADDPNK
;
A
#
# COMPACT_ATOMS: atom_id res chain seq x y z
N GLN A 1 33.24 13.09 52.00
CA GLN A 1 33.72 14.39 52.49
C GLN A 1 35.22 14.29 52.70
N PRO A 2 36.02 15.30 52.32
CA PRO A 2 37.41 15.38 52.75
C PRO A 2 37.45 15.69 54.26
N LEU A 3 38.36 15.03 55.00
CA LEU A 3 38.62 15.32 56.41
C LEU A 3 39.44 16.62 56.53
N GLU A 4 39.23 17.38 57.61
CA GLU A 4 40.02 18.60 57.90
C GLU A 4 41.53 18.29 57.87
N GLY A 5 42.27 19.04 57.03
CA GLY A 5 43.71 18.87 56.83
C GLY A 5 44.13 18.19 55.51
N GLN A 6 43.19 17.78 54.65
CA GLN A 6 43.53 17.18 53.35
C GLN A 6 44.05 18.23 52.35
N THR A 7 45.31 18.12 51.92
CA THR A 7 45.94 19.00 50.91
C THR A 7 45.65 18.60 49.47
N PHE A 8 44.95 17.48 49.25
CA PHE A 8 44.63 16.94 47.93
C PHE A 8 43.17 16.46 47.86
N CYS A 9 42.47 16.78 46.78
CA CYS A 9 41.15 16.21 46.51
C CYS A 9 41.30 14.74 46.12
N SER A 10 40.52 13.86 46.75
CA SER A 10 40.40 12.47 46.29
C SER A 10 39.80 12.47 44.88
N PRO A 11 40.39 11.77 43.90
CA PRO A 11 39.82 11.68 42.58
C PRO A 11 38.48 10.92 42.63
N CYS A 12 37.57 11.25 41.70
CA CYS A 12 36.31 10.54 41.58
C CYS A 12 36.53 9.15 41.01
N GLN A 13 36.00 8.13 41.67
CA GLN A 13 36.01 6.78 41.13
C GLN A 13 35.25 6.68 39.80
N ILE A 14 35.57 5.66 39.00
CA ILE A 14 34.85 5.33 37.76
C ILE A 14 33.33 5.25 38.04
N GLY A 15 32.52 5.77 37.11
CA GLY A 15 31.08 5.94 37.28
C GLY A 15 30.66 7.18 38.09
N TYR A 16 31.62 7.96 38.59
CA TYR A 16 31.37 9.23 39.28
C TYR A 16 32.10 10.36 38.56
N ALA A 17 31.58 11.57 38.73
CA ALA A 17 32.20 12.79 38.25
C ALA A 17 31.99 13.95 39.21
N ASN A 18 32.92 14.92 39.24
CA ASN A 18 32.75 16.17 39.98
C ASN A 18 32.54 17.36 39.00
N PRO A 19 31.29 17.65 38.60
CA PRO A 19 31.00 18.75 37.68
C PRO A 19 31.44 20.09 38.27
N ALA A 20 32.29 20.80 37.52
CA ALA A 20 32.81 22.12 37.87
C ALA A 20 33.50 22.21 39.24
N ASN A 21 34.08 21.11 39.74
CA ASN A 21 34.67 21.05 41.09
C ASN A 21 33.67 21.46 42.18
N SER A 22 32.41 21.09 42.01
CA SER A 22 31.33 21.36 42.95
C SER A 22 31.68 20.91 44.38
N ASP A 23 31.29 21.72 45.37
CA ASP A 23 31.43 21.40 46.80
C ASP A 23 30.67 20.13 47.23
N LYS A 24 29.72 19.67 46.40
CA LYS A 24 29.02 18.38 46.59
C LYS A 24 29.95 17.18 46.38
N GLY A 25 31.16 17.37 45.84
CA GLY A 25 32.13 16.33 45.55
C GLY A 25 31.71 15.42 44.39
N CYS A 26 32.25 14.20 44.37
CA CYS A 26 31.97 13.22 43.34
C CYS A 26 30.50 12.78 43.34
N GLN A 27 29.81 13.04 42.25
CA GLN A 27 28.42 12.66 42.02
C GLN A 27 28.37 11.43 41.13
N ILE A 28 27.46 10.50 41.45
CA ILE A 28 27.22 9.32 40.63
C ILE A 28 26.64 9.74 39.26
N CYS A 29 27.14 9.15 38.18
CA CYS A 29 26.54 9.35 36.86
C CYS A 29 25.13 8.75 36.82
N ALA A 30 24.16 9.52 36.32
CA ALA A 30 22.80 9.04 36.15
C ALA A 30 22.71 7.98 35.03
N GLU A 31 21.57 7.29 34.94
CA GLU A 31 21.21 6.48 33.77
C GLU A 31 21.33 7.32 32.48
N GLY A 32 21.73 6.69 31.38
CA GLY A 32 22.07 7.38 30.13
C GLY A 32 23.43 8.08 30.15
N PHE A 33 24.15 8.04 31.28
CA PHE A 33 25.49 8.61 31.41
C PHE A 33 26.49 7.60 31.97
N PHE A 34 27.77 7.84 31.70
CA PHE A 34 28.88 7.03 32.17
C PHE A 34 30.10 7.90 32.52
N SER A 35 31.06 7.30 33.22
CA SER A 35 32.38 7.89 33.47
C SER A 35 33.40 6.75 33.49
N GLU A 36 34.27 6.70 32.49
CA GLU A 36 35.22 5.60 32.29
C GLU A 36 36.57 5.82 32.99
N THR A 37 36.90 7.08 33.30
CA THR A 37 38.18 7.48 33.89
C THR A 37 38.05 7.92 35.33
N GLU A 38 39.00 7.53 36.17
CA GLU A 38 39.14 8.09 37.51
C GLU A 38 39.46 9.59 37.47
N GLY A 39 38.98 10.36 38.44
CA GLY A 39 39.15 11.81 38.49
C GLY A 39 38.27 12.58 37.51
N SER A 40 37.28 11.94 36.87
CA SER A 40 36.44 12.63 35.89
C SER A 40 35.71 13.84 36.49
N SER A 41 35.66 14.92 35.72
CA SER A 41 34.88 16.11 36.04
C SER A 41 33.50 16.11 35.37
N VAL A 42 33.23 15.18 34.46
CA VAL A 42 31.95 15.12 33.74
C VAL A 42 31.47 13.69 33.54
N CYS A 43 30.17 13.47 33.73
CA CYS A 43 29.51 12.27 33.26
C CYS A 43 29.20 12.43 31.77
N GLN A 44 29.72 11.55 30.93
CA GLN A 44 29.50 11.57 29.49
C GLN A 44 28.16 10.90 29.16
N ARG A 45 27.42 11.44 28.19
CA ARG A 45 26.20 10.79 27.69
C ARG A 45 26.56 9.58 26.85
N CYS A 46 25.74 8.54 26.91
CA CYS A 46 25.81 7.46 25.94
C CYS A 46 25.64 8.02 24.52
N ALA A 47 26.53 7.62 23.62
CA ALA A 47 26.44 7.95 22.22
C ALA A 47 25.23 7.26 21.56
N GLU A 48 24.86 7.71 20.36
CA GLU A 48 23.87 6.99 19.55
C GLU A 48 24.31 5.55 19.32
N GLY A 49 23.37 4.62 19.46
CA GLY A 49 23.65 3.18 19.42
C GLY A 49 24.00 2.57 20.77
N PHE A 50 24.06 3.36 21.84
CA PHE A 50 24.37 2.92 23.18
C PHE A 50 23.35 3.42 24.21
N TYR A 51 23.16 2.66 25.29
CA TYR A 51 22.31 3.02 26.41
C TYR A 51 22.97 2.69 27.75
N SER A 52 22.48 3.28 28.84
CA SER A 52 22.90 2.94 30.20
C SER A 52 21.70 2.93 31.13
N ASP A 53 21.30 1.74 31.58
CA ASP A 53 20.14 1.49 32.42
C ASP A 53 20.46 1.49 33.93
N ARG A 54 21.69 1.86 34.29
CA ARG A 54 22.16 1.89 35.66
C ARG A 54 22.95 3.15 35.98
N LYS A 55 22.77 3.64 37.20
CA LYS A 55 23.61 4.71 37.75
C LYS A 55 25.02 4.20 38.01
N GLY A 56 26.00 5.09 37.84
CA GLY A 56 27.40 4.80 38.10
C GLY A 56 28.02 3.86 37.08
N ALA A 57 27.55 3.89 35.84
CA ALA A 57 28.07 3.04 34.78
C ALA A 57 29.51 3.46 34.38
N PRO A 58 30.44 2.50 34.22
CA PRO A 58 31.77 2.78 33.70
C PRO A 58 31.77 3.02 32.20
N ASN A 59 30.79 2.47 31.49
CA ASN A 59 30.58 2.55 30.05
C ASN A 59 29.09 2.38 29.72
N CYS A 60 28.71 2.68 28.48
CA CYS A 60 27.36 2.38 28.00
C CYS A 60 27.31 1.02 27.29
N THR A 61 26.14 0.40 27.32
CA THR A 61 25.85 -0.88 26.66
C THR A 61 25.44 -0.63 25.21
N GLU A 62 26.02 -1.40 24.28
CA GLU A 62 25.69 -1.30 22.85
C GLU A 62 24.35 -1.97 22.53
N CYS A 63 23.57 -1.37 21.62
CA CYS A 63 22.29 -1.90 21.15
C CYS A 63 22.42 -3.13 20.23
N GLY A 64 23.60 -3.38 19.66
CA GLY A 64 23.89 -4.44 18.71
C GLY A 64 23.96 -3.97 17.24
N GLU A 65 24.28 -4.90 16.33
CA GLU A 65 24.62 -4.59 14.93
C GLU A 65 23.44 -4.06 14.10
N THR A 66 22.21 -4.53 14.37
CA THR A 66 21.01 -4.18 13.57
C THR A 66 20.17 -3.08 14.22
N ARG A 67 20.58 -2.61 15.40
CA ARG A 67 19.84 -1.63 16.21
C ARG A 67 20.69 -0.41 16.50
N THR A 68 20.02 0.70 16.79
CA THR A 68 20.62 1.96 17.22
C THR A 68 19.69 2.68 18.17
N THR A 69 20.19 3.64 18.94
CA THR A 69 19.33 4.64 19.59
C THR A 69 19.20 5.85 18.68
N ASP A 70 18.16 6.64 18.87
CA ASP A 70 17.92 7.86 18.09
C ASP A 70 18.22 9.16 18.85
N ALA A 71 18.63 9.03 20.10
CA ALA A 71 18.99 10.11 20.98
C ALA A 71 20.22 9.73 21.80
N LEU A 72 20.98 10.75 22.19
CA LEU A 72 22.06 10.63 23.15
C LEU A 72 21.50 10.37 24.56
N GLY A 73 22.22 9.56 25.32
CA GLY A 73 21.91 9.28 26.71
C GLY A 73 20.67 8.42 26.92
N SER A 74 20.41 7.47 26.03
CA SER A 74 19.36 6.47 26.22
C SER A 74 19.55 5.69 27.52
N VAL A 75 18.44 5.44 28.21
CA VAL A 75 18.39 4.85 29.55
C VAL A 75 17.87 3.41 29.54
N SER A 76 17.39 2.91 28.40
CA SER A 76 16.78 1.58 28.31
C SER A 76 17.12 0.88 27.01
N VAL A 77 17.26 -0.45 27.07
CA VAL A 77 17.43 -1.32 25.89
C VAL A 77 16.24 -1.20 24.92
N ASN A 78 15.06 -0.85 25.41
CA ASN A 78 13.89 -0.67 24.56
C ASN A 78 14.03 0.53 23.61
N GLN A 79 14.87 1.51 23.96
CA GLN A 79 15.20 2.64 23.08
C GLN A 79 16.18 2.26 21.96
N CYS A 80 16.69 1.02 21.95
CA CYS A 80 17.36 0.45 20.80
C CYS A 80 16.31 0.13 19.72
N VAL A 81 16.18 1.02 18.74
CA VAL A 81 15.30 0.89 17.58
C VAL A 81 16.07 0.29 16.38
N CYS A 82 15.41 -0.09 15.29
CA CYS A 82 16.13 -0.62 14.12
C CYS A 82 16.95 0.48 13.42
N ARG A 83 18.09 0.11 12.83
CA ARG A 83 18.85 1.03 11.96
C ARG A 83 18.06 1.31 10.68
N GLU A 84 18.43 2.38 9.98
CA GLU A 84 17.95 2.62 8.61
C GLU A 84 18.24 1.40 7.72
N GLY A 85 17.31 1.08 6.81
CA GLY A 85 17.34 -0.15 6.01
C GLY A 85 16.85 -1.41 6.74
N TYR A 86 16.54 -1.33 8.05
CA TYR A 86 15.97 -2.43 8.81
C TYR A 86 14.52 -2.17 9.21
N PHE A 87 13.74 -3.24 9.34
CA PHE A 87 12.34 -3.20 9.74
C PHE A 87 12.08 -4.10 10.95
N PHE A 88 11.31 -3.61 11.93
CA PHE A 88 10.98 -4.39 13.13
C PHE A 88 9.72 -5.25 12.93
N THR A 89 9.88 -6.57 12.93
CA THR A 89 8.78 -7.51 12.64
C THR A 89 7.73 -7.63 13.75
N GLY A 90 8.09 -7.31 15.00
CA GLY A 90 7.27 -7.61 16.17
C GLY A 90 5.97 -6.80 16.25
N LEU A 91 5.98 -5.53 15.83
CA LEU A 91 4.81 -4.64 15.94
C LEU A 91 3.68 -5.04 14.98
N TYR A 92 4.01 -5.50 13.78
CA TYR A 92 3.05 -5.69 12.70
C TYR A 92 2.44 -7.10 12.64
N ARG A 93 2.89 -8.01 13.50
CA ARG A 93 2.37 -9.39 13.59
C ARG A 93 0.89 -9.45 14.00
N ASN A 94 0.42 -8.47 14.78
CA ASN A 94 -0.95 -8.40 15.29
C ASN A 94 -1.76 -7.20 14.76
N GLY A 95 -1.34 -6.60 13.64
CA GLY A 95 -2.07 -5.48 13.03
C GLY A 95 -1.94 -4.14 13.75
N PHE A 96 -0.86 -3.91 14.50
CA PHE A 96 -0.55 -2.57 15.00
C PHE A 96 -0.26 -1.65 13.81
N ASN A 97 -0.96 -0.53 13.74
CA ASN A 97 -0.88 0.41 12.62
C ASN A 97 -0.56 1.82 13.10
N GLY A 98 0.34 1.92 14.10
CA GLY A 98 0.77 3.17 14.71
C GLY A 98 2.28 3.41 14.55
N SER A 99 2.70 4.63 14.86
CA SER A 99 4.09 5.01 15.08
C SER A 99 4.37 5.06 16.58
N ILE A 100 5.50 4.52 17.02
CA ILE A 100 5.95 4.61 18.41
C ILE A 100 7.16 5.56 18.45
N GLY A 101 7.06 6.60 19.26
CA GLY A 101 8.17 7.50 19.56
C GLY A 101 9.12 6.87 20.57
N THR A 102 10.36 7.37 20.63
CA THR A 102 11.41 6.76 21.46
C THR A 102 11.33 7.11 22.93
N ASP A 103 10.69 8.22 23.28
CA ASP A 103 10.38 8.58 24.66
C ASP A 103 9.38 7.62 25.30
N ASP A 104 8.46 7.05 24.52
CA ASP A 104 7.46 6.10 25.00
C ASP A 104 8.05 4.71 25.30
N LEU A 105 9.28 4.44 24.86
CA LEU A 105 9.88 3.09 24.89
C LEU A 105 10.48 2.70 26.24
N VAL A 106 10.85 3.66 27.09
CA VAL A 106 11.59 3.39 28.33
C VAL A 106 10.89 2.32 29.18
N ASN A 107 9.55 2.39 29.25
CA ASN A 107 8.69 1.48 30.01
C ASN A 107 7.78 0.63 29.13
N ALA A 108 8.02 0.59 27.81
CA ALA A 108 7.18 -0.16 26.88
C ALA A 108 7.48 -1.66 26.94
N THR A 109 6.43 -2.47 26.82
CA THR A 109 6.56 -3.92 26.57
C THR A 109 6.57 -4.16 25.07
N LEU A 110 7.75 -4.37 24.49
CA LEU A 110 7.88 -4.67 23.07
C LEU A 110 7.43 -6.11 22.77
N PRO A 111 6.66 -6.34 21.69
CA PRO A 111 6.34 -7.69 21.25
C PRO A 111 7.60 -8.41 20.75
N PRO A 112 7.62 -9.76 20.77
CA PRO A 112 8.75 -10.52 20.25
C PRO A 112 8.91 -10.23 18.75
N GLY A 113 10.11 -9.82 18.35
CA GLY A 113 10.44 -9.47 16.99
C GLY A 113 11.92 -9.14 16.84
N THR A 114 12.37 -9.04 15.60
CA THR A 114 13.76 -8.72 15.26
C THR A 114 13.80 -7.63 14.19
N CYS A 115 14.95 -6.94 14.10
CA CYS A 115 15.21 -6.02 13.00
C CYS A 115 15.68 -6.84 11.80
N LYS A 116 14.90 -6.82 10.72
CA LYS A 116 15.21 -7.55 9.48
C LYS A 116 15.65 -6.57 8.40
N LEU A 117 16.71 -6.91 7.67
CA LEU A 117 17.21 -6.12 6.56
C LEU A 117 16.19 -6.12 5.41
N CYS A 118 15.86 -4.93 4.93
CA CYS A 118 14.93 -4.73 3.82
C CYS A 118 15.57 -5.00 2.46
N ASP A 119 14.76 -5.40 1.49
CA ASP A 119 15.16 -5.37 0.09
C ASP A 119 14.97 -3.95 -0.45
N GLU A 120 16.08 -3.25 -0.65
CA GLU A 120 16.13 -1.86 -1.16
C GLU A 120 15.56 -1.71 -2.58
N ASN A 121 15.26 -2.81 -3.29
CA ASN A 121 14.59 -2.77 -4.59
C ASN A 121 13.07 -2.86 -4.50
N LEU A 122 12.54 -3.17 -3.32
CA LEU A 122 11.10 -3.37 -3.08
C LEU A 122 10.53 -2.42 -2.02
N TYR A 123 11.33 -2.09 -1.01
CA TYR A 123 10.90 -1.36 0.17
C TYR A 123 11.75 -0.11 0.43
N ASP A 124 11.09 0.90 0.97
CA ASP A 124 11.71 2.05 1.63
C ASP A 124 11.61 1.83 3.15
N CYS A 125 12.75 1.66 3.81
CA CYS A 125 12.82 1.32 5.23
C CYS A 125 13.56 2.41 6.01
N PRO A 126 12.82 3.37 6.60
CA PRO A 126 13.42 4.46 7.38
C PRO A 126 14.09 3.97 8.68
N GLY A 127 13.87 2.71 9.06
CA GLY A 127 14.39 2.14 10.30
C GLY A 127 13.44 2.38 11.47
N ARG A 128 14.04 2.49 12.65
CA ARG A 128 13.35 2.79 13.90
C ARG A 128 12.25 1.75 14.19
N PHE A 129 11.10 2.21 14.66
CA PHE A 129 9.85 1.43 14.70
C PHE A 129 8.84 1.92 13.66
N GLU A 130 9.35 2.50 12.57
CA GLU A 130 8.52 2.98 11.47
C GLU A 130 8.19 1.85 10.49
N PRO A 131 6.97 1.86 9.91
CA PRO A 131 6.58 0.86 8.94
C PRO A 131 7.32 1.05 7.61
N PRO A 132 7.55 -0.04 6.85
CA PRO A 132 8.24 0.02 5.57
C PRO A 132 7.26 0.51 4.49
N GLY A 133 7.70 1.42 3.64
CA GLY A 133 6.97 1.80 2.43
C GLY A 133 7.27 0.83 1.30
N ALA A 134 6.32 0.61 0.39
CA ALA A 134 6.64 0.05 -0.92
C ALA A 134 7.35 1.12 -1.77
N LEU A 135 8.28 0.75 -2.65
CA LEU A 135 8.87 1.73 -3.57
C LEU A 135 7.90 2.15 -4.68
N ASP A 136 8.19 3.26 -5.37
CA ASP A 136 7.42 3.66 -6.55
C ASP A 136 7.42 2.52 -7.59
N GLY A 137 6.26 2.25 -8.17
CA GLY A 137 6.07 1.05 -9.00
C GLY A 137 5.56 -0.19 -8.27
N TYR A 138 5.59 -0.21 -6.94
CA TYR A 138 5.08 -1.31 -6.13
C TYR A 138 3.83 -0.91 -5.34
N TYR A 139 2.99 -1.90 -5.05
CA TYR A 139 1.76 -1.76 -4.28
C TYR A 139 1.77 -2.71 -3.10
N MET A 140 1.51 -2.20 -1.90
CA MET A 140 1.35 -2.99 -0.70
C MET A 140 -0.13 -3.08 -0.32
N GLU A 141 -0.64 -4.27 0.00
CA GLU A 141 -2.05 -4.42 0.39
C GLU A 141 -2.28 -4.14 1.88
N SER A 142 -1.36 -4.60 2.73
CA SER A 142 -1.40 -4.44 4.18
C SER A 142 -0.01 -4.67 4.77
N TYR A 143 0.22 -4.25 6.01
CA TYR A 143 1.39 -4.67 6.79
C TYR A 143 1.25 -6.08 7.38
N GLY A 144 0.24 -6.85 6.97
CA GLY A 144 0.00 -8.19 7.49
C GLY A 144 1.15 -9.12 7.15
N ILE A 145 1.91 -9.51 8.17
CA ILE A 145 3.00 -10.48 8.05
C ILE A 145 2.46 -11.84 8.50
N ARG A 146 2.47 -12.84 7.60
CA ARG A 146 1.91 -14.17 7.90
C ARG A 146 2.83 -14.99 8.80
N ASP A 147 4.14 -14.79 8.65
CA ASP A 147 5.18 -15.46 9.45
C ASP A 147 6.10 -14.43 10.08
N ALA A 148 6.58 -14.68 11.31
CA ALA A 148 7.40 -13.72 12.08
C ALA A 148 8.72 -13.31 11.39
N ASN A 149 9.05 -13.93 10.25
CA ASN A 149 10.23 -13.71 9.44
C ASN A 149 9.93 -13.14 8.05
N ASP A 150 8.69 -12.76 7.73
CA ASP A 150 8.35 -12.27 6.38
C ASP A 150 8.27 -10.74 6.29
N PHE A 151 8.30 -10.20 5.08
CA PHE A 151 7.99 -8.80 4.80
C PHE A 151 6.52 -8.66 4.37
N PRO A 152 5.90 -7.47 4.51
CA PRO A 152 4.60 -7.21 3.92
C PRO A 152 4.60 -7.48 2.42
N THR A 153 3.66 -8.27 1.91
CA THR A 153 3.65 -8.60 0.48
C THR A 153 3.44 -7.36 -0.39
N VAL A 154 4.36 -7.16 -1.33
CA VAL A 154 4.27 -6.12 -2.37
C VAL A 154 4.06 -6.72 -3.74
N TYR A 155 3.30 -6.01 -4.56
CA TYR A 155 2.97 -6.38 -5.93
C TYR A 155 3.57 -5.36 -6.88
N GLU A 156 4.25 -5.82 -7.91
CA GLU A 156 4.69 -4.95 -9.00
C GLU A 156 3.49 -4.50 -9.83
N CYS A 157 3.43 -3.21 -10.14
CA CYS A 157 2.33 -2.65 -10.90
C CYS A 157 2.62 -2.66 -12.41
N ASN A 158 1.57 -2.86 -13.22
CA ASN A 158 1.69 -2.85 -14.68
C ASN A 158 0.75 -1.82 -15.36
N PRO A 159 1.30 -0.70 -15.89
CA PRO A 159 2.71 -0.29 -15.86
C PRO A 159 3.15 0.17 -14.46
N ARG A 160 4.46 0.13 -14.17
CA ARG A 160 5.04 0.58 -12.89
C ARG A 160 4.60 1.99 -12.54
N SER A 161 4.48 2.88 -13.54
CA SER A 161 3.98 4.25 -13.37
C SER A 161 2.59 4.36 -12.73
N THR A 162 1.83 3.27 -12.58
CA THR A 162 0.50 3.26 -11.97
C THR A 162 0.54 3.39 -10.43
N CYS A 163 1.61 2.90 -9.80
CA CYS A 163 1.73 2.85 -8.34
C CYS A 163 2.72 3.89 -7.84
N LYS A 164 2.33 4.58 -6.77
CA LYS A 164 3.17 5.58 -6.10
C LYS A 164 4.13 4.95 -5.10
N GLY A 165 3.90 3.69 -4.71
CA GLY A 165 4.53 3.12 -3.53
C GLY A 165 3.95 3.69 -2.23
N GLY A 166 4.74 3.65 -1.17
CA GLY A 166 4.41 4.12 0.17
C GLY A 166 3.60 3.13 0.99
N PRO A 167 2.71 3.61 1.88
CA PRO A 167 1.96 2.75 2.79
C PRO A 167 0.95 1.86 2.06
N PRO A 168 0.35 0.88 2.75
CA PRO A 168 -0.67 0.01 2.21
C PRO A 168 -1.82 0.75 1.54
N ARG A 169 -2.35 0.15 0.46
CA ARG A 169 -3.51 0.64 -0.31
C ARG A 169 -3.30 2.04 -0.90
N ASN A 170 -2.05 2.44 -1.12
CA ASN A 170 -1.73 3.72 -1.71
C ASN A 170 -1.62 3.62 -3.24
N CYS A 171 -2.52 4.28 -3.94
CA CYS A 171 -2.59 4.32 -5.40
C CYS A 171 -2.45 5.75 -5.92
N LYS A 172 -2.01 5.90 -7.18
CA LYS A 172 -2.09 7.19 -7.88
C LYS A 172 -3.54 7.61 -8.08
N LYS A 173 -3.75 8.89 -8.42
CA LYS A 173 -5.09 9.49 -8.53
C LYS A 173 -6.00 8.66 -9.45
N HIS A 174 -7.24 8.44 -9.02
CA HIS A 174 -8.27 7.70 -9.76
C HIS A 174 -7.95 6.21 -10.03
N ARG A 175 -6.89 5.67 -9.42
CA ARG A 175 -6.54 4.25 -9.48
C ARG A 175 -7.00 3.52 -8.22
N VAL A 176 -7.56 2.32 -8.40
CA VAL A 176 -8.14 1.52 -7.31
C VAL A 176 -7.91 0.02 -7.50
N GLY A 177 -8.05 -0.73 -6.42
CA GLY A 177 -7.92 -2.18 -6.38
C GLY A 177 -6.49 -2.68 -6.23
N LEU A 178 -6.32 -4.00 -6.24
CA LEU A 178 -5.02 -4.67 -6.12
C LEU A 178 -4.07 -4.19 -7.22
N ALA A 179 -2.84 -3.87 -6.84
CA ALA A 179 -1.80 -3.32 -7.72
C ALA A 179 -2.27 -2.09 -8.54
N CYS A 180 -3.25 -1.34 -8.00
CA CYS A 180 -3.84 -0.15 -8.63
C CYS A 180 -4.30 -0.40 -10.08
N GLY A 181 -4.69 -1.64 -10.41
CA GLY A 181 -4.91 -2.06 -11.80
C GLY A 181 -6.15 -1.45 -12.46
N ARG A 182 -7.11 -0.96 -11.68
CA ARG A 182 -8.40 -0.46 -12.17
C ARG A 182 -8.52 1.06 -12.03
N CYS A 183 -9.33 1.66 -12.88
CA CYS A 183 -9.77 3.04 -12.69
C CYS A 183 -11.01 3.07 -11.79
N GLU A 184 -11.14 4.13 -10.99
CA GLU A 184 -12.37 4.39 -10.25
C GLU A 184 -13.56 4.63 -11.21
N SER A 185 -14.78 4.45 -10.71
CA SER A 185 -16.00 4.63 -11.49
C SER A 185 -16.06 6.01 -12.15
N GLY A 186 -16.35 6.05 -13.45
CA GLY A 186 -16.40 7.29 -14.25
C GLY A 186 -15.09 7.66 -14.94
N TYR A 187 -14.04 6.85 -14.79
CA TYR A 187 -12.76 7.01 -15.48
C TYR A 187 -12.42 5.78 -16.33
N THR A 188 -11.71 5.99 -17.43
CA THR A 188 -11.19 4.95 -18.32
C THR A 188 -9.66 4.99 -18.34
N ARG A 189 -9.03 3.87 -18.70
CA ARG A 189 -7.58 3.77 -18.83
C ARG A 189 -7.13 4.46 -20.12
N GLY A 190 -6.37 5.55 -19.99
CA GLY A 190 -5.69 6.22 -21.10
C GLY A 190 -4.38 5.54 -21.50
N SER A 191 -3.74 6.06 -22.56
CA SER A 191 -2.39 5.64 -22.97
C SER A 191 -1.36 5.99 -21.89
N GLY A 192 -0.64 4.99 -21.37
CA GLY A 192 0.37 5.18 -20.30
C GLY A 192 -0.11 4.84 -18.89
N GLY A 193 -1.38 4.44 -18.72
CA GLY A 193 -1.91 4.04 -17.41
C GLY A 193 -2.41 5.18 -16.53
N GLU A 194 -2.70 6.35 -17.09
CA GLU A 194 -3.48 7.35 -16.36
C GLU A 194 -4.98 7.11 -16.55
N CYS A 195 -5.76 7.41 -15.51
CA CYS A 195 -7.23 7.30 -15.58
C CYS A 195 -7.82 8.66 -15.98
N THR A 196 -8.50 8.70 -17.12
CA THR A 196 -9.14 9.90 -17.67
C THR A 196 -10.65 9.79 -17.54
N ARG A 197 -11.35 10.89 -17.25
CA ARG A 197 -12.82 10.88 -17.13
C ARG A 197 -13.48 10.42 -18.43
N CYS A 198 -14.54 9.63 -18.32
CA CYS A 198 -15.39 9.25 -19.45
C CYS A 198 -15.98 10.51 -20.11
N ARG A 199 -15.45 10.89 -21.27
CA ARG A 199 -16.06 11.91 -22.12
C ARG A 199 -16.89 11.20 -23.19
N MET A 200 -18.20 11.11 -22.97
CA MET A 200 -19.13 10.66 -24.00
C MET A 200 -19.23 11.71 -25.11
N SER A 201 -18.25 11.73 -26.00
CA SER A 201 -18.24 12.55 -27.21
C SER A 201 -18.82 11.75 -28.39
N GLY A 202 -19.99 11.15 -28.19
CA GLY A 202 -20.83 10.74 -29.31
C GLY A 202 -21.54 11.99 -29.82
N GLY A 203 -20.95 12.70 -30.78
CA GLY A 203 -21.61 13.86 -31.38
C GLY A 203 -22.94 13.41 -31.99
N ILE A 204 -24.01 14.17 -31.76
CA ILE A 204 -25.33 13.94 -32.38
C ILE A 204 -25.19 13.70 -33.88
N LEU A 205 -24.24 14.40 -34.52
CA LEU A 205 -23.88 14.26 -35.93
C LEU A 205 -23.47 12.82 -36.32
N GLY A 206 -22.74 12.11 -35.47
CA GLY A 206 -22.33 10.72 -35.72
C GLY A 206 -23.50 9.74 -35.65
N PHE A 207 -24.41 9.94 -34.70
CA PHE A 207 -25.65 9.16 -34.62
C PHE A 207 -26.59 9.47 -35.80
N MET A 208 -26.67 10.73 -36.23
CA MET A 208 -27.46 11.15 -37.40
C MET A 208 -26.88 10.61 -38.72
N LEU A 209 -25.55 10.56 -38.87
CA LEU A 209 -24.91 9.97 -40.04
C LEU A 209 -25.11 8.45 -40.10
N MET A 210 -24.99 7.75 -38.96
CA MET A 210 -25.24 6.31 -38.90
C MET A 210 -26.71 5.97 -39.15
N SER A 211 -27.65 6.81 -38.66
CA SER A 211 -29.07 6.61 -38.96
C SER A 211 -29.39 6.87 -40.43
N LEU A 212 -28.79 7.89 -41.07
CA LEU A 212 -28.95 8.15 -42.51
C LEU A 212 -28.38 7.01 -43.36
N ILE A 213 -27.21 6.47 -43.00
CA ILE A 213 -26.58 5.34 -43.71
C ILE A 213 -27.43 4.06 -43.64
N VAL A 214 -28.18 3.85 -42.55
CA VAL A 214 -29.08 2.70 -42.41
C VAL A 214 -30.43 2.95 -43.08
N MET A 215 -30.97 4.16 -42.96
CA MET A 215 -32.30 4.49 -43.49
C MET A 215 -32.30 4.66 -45.02
N MET A 216 -31.20 5.08 -45.64
CA MET A 216 -31.09 5.23 -47.09
C MET A 216 -31.22 3.89 -47.85
N PRO A 217 -30.51 2.80 -47.51
CA PRO A 217 -30.70 1.51 -48.17
C PRO A 217 -32.05 0.86 -47.84
N VAL A 218 -32.57 1.05 -46.63
CA VAL A 218 -33.93 0.59 -46.28
C VAL A 218 -34.98 1.34 -47.12
N GLY A 219 -34.85 2.67 -47.24
CA GLY A 219 -35.71 3.49 -48.08
C GLY A 219 -35.61 3.13 -49.57
N ALA A 220 -34.40 2.89 -50.07
CA ALA A 220 -34.18 2.44 -51.45
C ALA A 220 -34.79 1.06 -51.72
N PHE A 221 -34.71 0.14 -50.75
CA PHE A 221 -35.36 -1.17 -50.84
C PHE A 221 -36.89 -1.05 -50.90
N PHE A 222 -37.49 -0.22 -50.04
CA PHE A 222 -38.93 0.03 -50.08
C PHE A 222 -39.36 0.73 -51.37
N TYR A 223 -38.59 1.71 -51.86
CA TYR A 223 -38.87 2.42 -53.11
C TYR A 223 -38.77 1.49 -54.33
N ALA A 224 -37.74 0.65 -54.40
CA ALA A 224 -37.61 -0.36 -55.45
C ALA A 224 -38.78 -1.35 -55.45
N LYS A 225 -39.30 -1.69 -54.25
CA LYS A 225 -40.44 -2.59 -54.11
C LYS A 225 -41.78 -1.94 -54.50
N THR A 226 -41.98 -0.66 -54.24
CA THR A 226 -43.23 0.05 -54.60
C THR A 226 -43.26 0.58 -56.03
N SER A 227 -42.10 0.84 -56.65
CA SER A 227 -42.01 1.26 -58.05
C SER A 227 -42.09 0.10 -59.06
N TYR A 228 -42.11 -1.16 -58.59
CA TYR A 228 -42.22 -2.36 -59.42
C TYR A 228 -43.66 -2.91 -59.47
N ASP A 229 -44.68 -2.05 -59.40
CA ASP A 229 -46.02 -2.42 -59.86
C ASP A 229 -46.14 -2.05 -61.35
N ASP A 230 -45.88 -3.04 -62.21
CA ASP A 230 -46.07 -2.97 -63.66
C ASP A 230 -47.59 -3.01 -64.00
N PRO A 231 -48.19 -1.95 -64.57
CA PRO A 231 -49.60 -1.96 -64.95
C PRO A 231 -49.90 -2.72 -66.27
N ARG A 232 -48.95 -3.48 -66.86
CA ARG A 232 -49.14 -4.14 -68.17
C ARG A 232 -49.23 -5.67 -68.14
N LYS A 233 -49.88 -6.25 -67.13
CA LYS A 233 -50.29 -7.68 -67.17
C LYS A 233 -51.80 -7.90 -67.07
N THR A 234 -52.56 -7.21 -67.92
CA THR A 234 -53.96 -7.52 -68.23
C THR A 234 -54.19 -7.53 -69.75
N ARG A 235 -53.79 -8.62 -70.43
CA ARG A 235 -54.48 -9.06 -71.67
C ARG A 235 -54.03 -10.42 -72.19
N GLY A 236 -55.02 -11.27 -72.47
CA GLY A 236 -54.96 -12.46 -73.34
C GLY A 236 -54.51 -13.71 -72.60
N ASP A 237 -55.16 -14.87 -72.68
CA ASP A 237 -56.29 -15.38 -73.48
C ASP A 237 -56.61 -16.74 -72.81
N GLY A 238 -57.83 -17.04 -72.38
CA GLY A 238 -58.84 -17.62 -73.26
C GLY A 238 -58.69 -19.15 -73.38
N THR A 239 -59.24 -19.91 -72.44
CA THR A 239 -59.77 -21.28 -72.71
C THR A 239 -60.81 -21.66 -71.64
N PRO A 240 -62.04 -22.05 -72.02
CA PRO A 240 -63.06 -22.53 -71.09
C PRO A 240 -63.13 -24.06 -71.10
N GLY A 241 -63.35 -24.68 -69.95
CA GLY A 241 -63.67 -26.10 -69.94
C GLY A 241 -63.65 -26.80 -68.58
N VAL A 242 -64.85 -26.92 -68.01
CA VAL A 242 -65.35 -28.12 -67.29
C VAL A 242 -65.11 -28.23 -65.77
N SER A 243 -66.24 -27.99 -65.09
CA SER A 243 -66.84 -28.77 -63.99
C SER A 243 -66.42 -28.54 -62.54
N ALA A 244 -67.33 -27.82 -61.88
CA ALA A 244 -67.80 -27.95 -60.51
C ALA A 244 -67.49 -29.27 -59.77
N ARG A 245 -67.04 -29.15 -58.51
CA ARG A 245 -67.83 -29.56 -57.33
C ARG A 245 -67.21 -29.11 -56.01
N SER A 246 -68.08 -28.55 -55.17
CA SER A 246 -67.93 -28.24 -53.75
C SER A 246 -68.04 -29.48 -52.86
N VAL A 247 -67.15 -29.66 -51.87
CA VAL A 247 -67.35 -30.41 -50.60
C VAL A 247 -66.24 -29.95 -49.64
N ILE A 248 -66.46 -29.05 -48.67
CA ILE A 248 -66.89 -29.26 -47.27
C ILE A 248 -66.08 -30.31 -46.47
N SER A 249 -65.73 -29.91 -45.24
CA SER A 249 -65.44 -30.73 -44.04
C SER A 249 -64.02 -31.26 -43.89
N ARG A 250 -63.23 -30.77 -42.92
CA ARG A 250 -63.30 -30.91 -41.43
C ARG A 250 -62.43 -32.09 -40.99
N ASN A 251 -61.88 -31.91 -39.79
CA ASN A 251 -61.26 -32.88 -38.90
C ASN A 251 -59.79 -33.21 -39.17
N GLU A 252 -58.94 -33.38 -38.16
CA GLU A 252 -58.89 -33.09 -36.72
C GLU A 252 -57.66 -33.90 -36.25
N ARG A 253 -57.04 -33.49 -35.13
CA ARG A 253 -56.21 -34.34 -34.24
C ARG A 253 -54.83 -34.75 -34.77
N GLU A 254 -53.79 -34.90 -33.96
CA GLU A 254 -53.69 -34.99 -32.49
C GLU A 254 -52.23 -34.77 -32.05
N ALA A 255 -52.10 -34.35 -30.78
CA ALA A 255 -51.08 -34.67 -29.78
C ALA A 255 -49.59 -34.42 -30.13
N ALA A 256 -48.87 -33.50 -29.47
CA ALA A 256 -48.50 -33.47 -28.05
C ALA A 256 -47.82 -34.76 -27.58
N ASP A 257 -46.50 -34.76 -27.43
CA ASP A 257 -45.89 -35.16 -26.16
C ASP A 257 -44.51 -34.49 -25.96
N ASP A 258 -44.30 -34.16 -24.69
CA ASP A 258 -43.22 -33.46 -24.00
C ASP A 258 -42.12 -34.52 -23.62
N PRO A 259 -41.28 -34.41 -22.57
CA PRO A 259 -40.41 -33.34 -22.05
C PRO A 259 -38.94 -33.78 -21.90
N ASN A 260 -38.10 -32.80 -21.54
CA ASN A 260 -36.87 -32.90 -20.71
C ASN A 260 -35.99 -34.17 -20.82
N LYS A 261 -34.85 -33.96 -21.48
CA LYS A 261 -33.55 -34.48 -21.04
C LYS A 261 -32.52 -33.36 -21.08
#